data_AF-A0A533VI40-F1
#
_entry.id   AF-A0A533VI40-F1
#
_cell.length_a   1.000
_cell.length_b   1.000
_cell.length_c   1.000
_cell.angle_alpha   90.00
_cell.angle_beta   90.00
_cell.angle_gamma   90.00
#
_symmetry.space_group_name_H-M   'P 1'
#
loop_
_entity.id
_entity.type
_entity.pdbx_description
1 polymer ?
#
loop_
_entity_poly.entity_id
_entity_poly.type
_entity_poly.pdbx_seq_one_letter_code
_entity_poly.pdbx_strand_id
1 'polypeptide(L)'
;MVADGRAGAVTTFAYDKDARVPLPVMKVVLSDPASRGSTEVTPMVDTGFDGGLLLPLEQYIGLGRQNFEEPGGTFVVRSASGLAISLRSSRGVAAVGGKRFRCSVYTSPLLLRPLLGRGLLNRLKVTLDGPKGELTVRE
;
A
#
# COMPACT_ATOMS: atom_id res chain seq x y z
N MET A 1 -33.62 -12.64 -12.79
CA MET A 1 -33.16 -11.24 -12.77
C MET A 1 -31.65 -11.27 -12.89
N VAL A 2 -31.12 -11.23 -14.11
CA VAL A 2 -29.68 -11.25 -14.36
C VAL A 2 -29.21 -9.82 -14.16
N ALA A 3 -28.42 -9.58 -13.11
CA ALA A 3 -27.77 -8.29 -12.92
C ALA A 3 -26.77 -8.13 -14.09
N ASP A 4 -27.13 -7.26 -15.02
CA ASP A 4 -26.29 -6.80 -16.11
C ASP A 4 -25.12 -6.03 -15.50
N GLY A 5 -24.04 -6.75 -15.23
CA GLY A 5 -22.86 -6.25 -14.57
C GLY A 5 -22.08 -5.40 -15.55
N ARG A 6 -22.22 -4.07 -15.47
CA ARG A 6 -21.25 -3.15 -16.07
C ARG A 6 -19.86 -3.58 -15.61
N ALA A 7 -19.01 -4.00 -16.55
CA ALA A 7 -17.61 -4.27 -16.26
C ALA A 7 -16.98 -2.96 -15.76
N GLY A 8 -16.74 -2.86 -14.46
CA GLY A 8 -15.98 -1.75 -13.87
C GLY A 8 -14.59 -1.67 -14.53
N ALA A 9 -13.98 -0.48 -14.50
CA ALA A 9 -12.65 -0.32 -15.09
C ALA A 9 -11.66 -1.31 -14.45
N VAL A 10 -10.86 -1.95 -15.30
CA VAL A 10 -9.82 -2.89 -14.87
C VAL A 10 -8.47 -2.25 -15.13
N THR A 11 -7.67 -2.11 -14.08
CA THR A 11 -6.28 -1.66 -14.20
C THR A 11 -5.36 -2.86 -14.03
N THR A 12 -4.43 -3.05 -14.96
CA THR A 12 -3.43 -4.13 -14.93
C THR A 12 -2.05 -3.56 -14.63
N PHE A 13 -1.30 -4.24 -13.77
CA PHE A 13 0.08 -3.94 -13.42
C PHE A 13 0.94 -5.18 -13.67
N ALA A 14 2.09 -5.02 -14.32
CA ALA A 14 3.10 -6.07 -14.40
C ALA A 14 3.76 -6.25 -13.03
N TYR A 15 4.16 -7.47 -12.71
CA TYR A 15 5.02 -7.73 -11.56
C TYR A 15 6.37 -7.05 -11.74
N ASP A 16 6.98 -6.66 -10.63
CA ASP A 16 8.38 -6.24 -10.60
C ASP A 16 9.27 -7.45 -10.90
N LYS A 17 9.95 -7.42 -12.06
CA LYS A 17 10.83 -8.49 -12.53
C LYS A 17 12.28 -8.31 -12.10
N ASP A 18 12.64 -7.16 -11.52
CA ASP A 18 13.99 -6.88 -11.06
C ASP A 18 14.26 -7.53 -9.69
N ALA A 19 13.21 -7.95 -8.98
CA ALA A 19 13.31 -8.80 -7.80
C ALA A 19 13.78 -10.23 -8.15
N ARG A 20 14.54 -10.86 -7.26
CA ARG A 20 15.03 -12.26 -7.41
C ARG A 20 13.91 -13.24 -7.78
N VAL A 21 12.73 -13.05 -7.20
CA VAL A 21 11.48 -13.70 -7.59
C VAL A 21 10.52 -12.58 -7.94
N PRO A 22 9.83 -12.59 -9.09
CA PRO A 22 8.94 -11.51 -9.47
C PRO A 22 7.86 -11.25 -8.41
N LEU A 23 7.65 -9.98 -8.07
CA LEU A 23 6.74 -9.59 -6.98
C LEU A 23 5.55 -8.76 -7.50
N PRO A 24 4.34 -8.98 -6.97
CA PRO A 24 3.19 -8.16 -7.33
C PRO A 24 3.37 -6.74 -6.79
N VAL A 25 3.31 -5.77 -7.69
CA VAL A 25 3.35 -4.34 -7.35
C VAL A 25 2.15 -3.64 -7.93
N MET A 26 1.74 -2.53 -7.32
CA MET A 26 0.75 -1.64 -7.91
C MET A 26 1.11 -0.18 -7.64
N LYS A 27 0.74 0.71 -8.57
CA LYS A 27 0.91 2.15 -8.36
C LYS A 27 -0.16 2.66 -7.42
N VAL A 28 0.26 3.43 -6.41
CA VAL A 28 -0.60 4.10 -5.46
C VAL A 28 -0.20 5.57 -5.43
N VAL A 29 -1.16 6.46 -5.63
CA VAL A 29 -0.94 7.90 -5.42
C VAL A 29 -1.25 8.21 -3.96
N LEU A 30 -0.23 8.57 -3.21
CA LEU A 30 -0.36 8.93 -1.80
C LEU A 30 -0.41 10.45 -1.66
N SER A 31 -1.51 10.96 -1.11
CA SER A 31 -1.68 12.37 -0.75
C SER A 31 -1.60 12.57 0.77
N ASP A 32 -1.20 13.77 1.20
CA ASP A 32 -1.46 14.18 2.59
C ASP A 32 -2.96 14.35 2.88
N PRO A 33 -3.38 14.25 4.16
CA PRO A 33 -4.77 14.46 4.56
C PRO A 33 -5.35 15.83 4.18
N ALA A 34 -4.49 16.86 4.06
CA ALA A 34 -4.88 18.21 3.68
C ALA A 34 -4.89 18.43 2.15
N SER A 35 -4.60 17.39 1.36
CA SER A 35 -4.46 17.41 -0.11
C SER A 35 -3.52 18.50 -0.64
N ARG A 36 -2.46 18.84 0.11
CA ARG A 36 -1.48 19.87 -0.29
C ARG A 36 -0.43 19.35 -1.27
N GLY A 37 -0.24 18.03 -1.33
CA GLY A 37 0.61 17.37 -2.30
C GLY A 37 0.26 15.89 -2.45
N SER A 38 0.74 15.31 -3.55
CA SER A 38 0.67 13.87 -3.79
C SER A 38 1.98 13.36 -4.37
N THR A 39 2.27 12.09 -4.11
CA THR A 39 3.38 11.36 -4.71
C THR A 39 2.88 10.04 -5.27
N GLU A 40 3.54 9.52 -6.29
CA GLU A 40 3.34 8.13 -6.72
C GLU A 40 4.31 7.24 -5.97
N VAL A 41 3.79 6.16 -5.38
CA VAL A 41 4.59 5.09 -4.78
C VAL A 41 4.20 3.76 -5.42
N THR A 42 5.16 2.85 -5.54
CA THR A 42 4.96 1.52 -6.12
C THR A 42 5.22 0.45 -5.05
N PRO A 43 4.29 0.27 -4.10
CA PRO A 43 4.42 -0.75 -3.06
C PRO A 43 4.32 -2.18 -3.62
N MET A 44 5.02 -3.10 -2.97
CA MET A 44 4.73 -4.53 -3.08
C MET A 44 3.40 -4.84 -2.41
N VAL A 45 2.57 -5.64 -3.06
CA VAL A 45 1.33 -6.15 -2.47
C VAL A 45 1.66 -7.24 -1.47
N ASP A 46 1.30 -7.02 -0.22
CA ASP A 46 1.58 -7.93 0.89
C ASP A 46 0.28 -8.29 1.62
N THR A 47 -0.25 -9.47 1.32
CA THR A 47 -1.45 -9.98 2.00
C THR A 47 -1.17 -10.45 3.42
N GLY A 48 0.09 -10.54 3.86
CA GLY A 48 0.51 -10.87 5.23
C GLY A 48 0.50 -9.66 6.17
N PHE A 49 0.71 -8.46 5.64
CA PHE A 49 0.65 -7.20 6.38
C PHE A 49 -0.81 -6.74 6.60
N ASP A 50 -1.18 -6.44 7.85
CA ASP A 50 -2.53 -6.01 8.23
C ASP A 50 -2.81 -4.52 7.99
N GLY A 51 -1.77 -3.69 7.95
CA GLY A 51 -1.87 -2.24 7.78
C GLY A 51 -2.29 -1.77 6.38
N GLY A 52 -2.29 -0.45 6.17
CA GLY A 52 -2.62 0.19 4.91
C GLY A 52 -1.41 0.26 3.98
N LEU A 53 -0.53 1.23 4.23
CA LEU A 53 0.71 1.41 3.48
C LEU A 53 1.88 1.46 4.46
N LEU A 54 2.97 0.76 4.19
CA LEU A 54 4.20 0.82 4.99
C LEU A 54 5.32 1.32 4.09
N LEU A 55 5.97 2.42 4.47
CA LEU A 55 7.01 3.07 3.67
C LEU A 55 8.39 2.96 4.32
N PRO A 56 9.47 2.87 3.54
CA PRO A 56 10.83 3.08 4.04
C PRO A 56 10.93 4.45 4.72
N LEU A 57 11.76 4.55 5.77
CA LEU A 57 11.86 5.76 6.59
C LEU A 57 12.22 7.00 5.75
N GLU A 58 13.15 6.86 4.81
CA GLU A 58 13.57 7.96 3.94
C GLU A 58 12.40 8.49 3.08
N GLN A 59 11.62 7.59 2.47
CA GLN A 59 10.44 7.97 1.70
C GLN A 59 9.40 8.62 2.61
N TYR A 60 9.15 8.05 3.79
CA TYR A 60 8.19 8.58 4.75
C TYR A 60 8.51 10.02 5.17
N ILE A 61 9.78 10.29 5.52
CA ILE A 61 10.25 11.62 5.91
C ILE A 61 10.30 12.58 4.71
N GLY A 62 10.77 12.12 3.55
CA GLY A 62 10.82 12.91 2.32
C GLY A 62 9.43 13.36 1.85
N LEU A 63 8.40 12.59 2.19
CA LEU A 63 7.00 12.94 1.95
C LEU A 63 6.37 13.79 3.05
N GLY A 64 7.13 14.20 4.07
CA GLY A 64 6.62 15.02 5.18
C GLY A 64 5.58 14.30 6.05
N ARG A 65 5.53 12.96 6.03
CA ARG A 65 4.52 12.18 6.77
C ARG A 65 4.63 12.34 8.28
N GLN A 66 5.82 12.63 8.79
CA GLN A 66 6.07 12.99 10.19
C GLN A 66 5.19 14.14 10.70
N ASN A 67 4.74 15.03 9.80
CA ASN A 67 3.86 16.16 10.15
C ASN A 67 2.40 15.73 10.36
N PHE A 68 2.05 14.48 10.04
CA PHE A 68 0.71 13.92 10.15
C PHE A 68 0.66 12.69 11.07
N GLU A 69 1.68 12.52 11.90
CA GLU A 69 1.70 11.46 12.92
C GLU A 69 0.62 11.69 13.97
N GLU A 70 -0.02 10.60 14.39
CA GLU A 70 -1.01 10.67 15.47
C GLU A 70 -0.31 10.59 16.83
N PRO A 71 -0.82 11.29 17.86
CA PRO A 71 -0.35 11.10 19.23
C PRO A 71 -0.46 9.62 19.64
N GLY A 72 0.62 9.02 20.13
CA GLY A 72 0.66 7.59 20.43
C GLY A 72 0.75 6.69 19.18
N GLY A 73 1.02 7.24 18.00
CA GLY A 73 1.18 6.53 16.72
C GLY A 73 2.45 5.68 16.62
N THR A 74 3.04 5.27 17.75
CA THR A 74 4.12 4.29 17.78
C THR A 74 3.63 3.02 18.46
N PHE A 75 3.73 1.89 17.78
CA PHE A 75 3.31 0.60 18.32
C PHE A 75 4.24 -0.52 17.84
N VAL A 76 4.27 -1.61 18.62
CA VAL A 76 5.11 -2.77 18.33
C VAL A 76 4.31 -3.80 17.56
N VAL A 77 4.85 -4.23 16.42
CA VAL A 77 4.34 -5.35 15.62
C VAL A 77 5.33 -6.51 15.64
N ARG A 78 4.89 -7.67 15.16
CA ARG A 78 5.77 -8.83 14.94
C ARG A 78 5.92 -9.10 13.45
N SER A 79 7.15 -9.27 12.99
CA SER A 79 7.42 -9.74 11.63
C SER A 79 7.07 -11.23 11.48
N ALA A 80 7.11 -11.71 10.24
CA ALA A 80 7.00 -13.15 9.95
C ALA A 80 8.09 -13.99 10.62
N SER A 81 9.26 -13.41 10.94
CA SER A 81 10.34 -14.07 11.69
C SER A 81 10.20 -13.98 13.21
N GLY A 82 9.14 -13.35 13.71
CA GLY A 82 8.89 -13.15 15.14
C GLY A 82 9.61 -11.94 15.76
N LEU A 83 10.38 -11.19 14.97
CA LEU A 83 11.07 -9.98 15.40
C LEU A 83 10.05 -8.91 15.80
N ALA A 84 10.25 -8.32 16.98
CA ALA A 84 9.49 -7.16 17.41
C ALA A 84 10.01 -5.90 16.68
N ILE A 85 9.11 -5.21 15.98
CA ILE A 85 9.42 -4.02 15.20
C ILE A 85 8.54 -2.87 15.68
N SER A 86 9.17 -1.74 15.99
CA SER A 86 8.43 -0.51 16.27
C SER A 86 8.04 0.15 14.95
N LEU A 87 6.74 0.44 14.79
CA LEU A 87 6.20 1.20 13.68
C LEU A 87 5.76 2.58 14.15
N ARG A 88 6.10 3.60 13.37
CA ARG A 88 5.46 4.93 13.44
C ARG A 88 4.28 4.95 12.48
N SER A 89 3.22 5.69 12.79
CA SER A 89 2.05 5.85 11.95
C SER A 89 1.65 7.31 11.74
N SER A 90 1.22 7.62 10.53
CA SER A 90 0.58 8.87 10.15
C SER A 90 -0.69 8.63 9.35
N ARG A 91 -1.50 9.67 9.20
CA ARG A 91 -2.67 9.64 8.33
C ARG A 91 -2.29 9.98 6.89
N GLY A 92 -2.92 9.30 5.93
CA GLY A 92 -2.79 9.59 4.51
C GLY A 92 -4.06 9.27 3.72
N VAL A 93 -4.05 9.68 2.45
CA VAL A 93 -5.08 9.32 1.47
C VAL A 93 -4.40 8.60 0.32
N ALA A 94 -4.72 7.32 0.14
CA ALA A 94 -4.23 6.50 -0.96
C ALA A 94 -5.25 6.51 -2.10
N ALA A 95 -4.80 6.74 -3.33
CA ALA A 95 -5.61 6.61 -4.53
C ALA A 95 -5.08 5.46 -5.40
N VAL A 96 -5.98 4.55 -5.76
CA VAL A 96 -5.69 3.34 -6.54
C VAL A 96 -6.95 2.86 -7.24
N GLY A 97 -6.83 2.49 -8.51
CA GLY A 97 -7.97 2.03 -9.33
C GLY A 97 -9.14 3.02 -9.31
N GLY A 98 -8.87 4.29 -9.59
CA GLY A 98 -9.89 5.37 -9.62
C GLY A 98 -10.47 5.78 -8.25
N LYS A 99 -10.23 5.02 -7.19
CA LYS A 99 -10.81 5.24 -5.85
C LYS A 99 -9.82 5.87 -4.90
N ARG A 100 -10.33 6.64 -3.93
CA ARG A 100 -9.55 7.28 -2.85
C ARG A 100 -9.96 6.73 -1.49
N PHE A 101 -8.97 6.42 -0.66
CA PHE A 101 -9.15 5.80 0.64
C PHE A 101 -8.33 6.53 1.71
N ARG A 102 -8.96 6.90 2.82
CA ARG A 102 -8.20 7.25 4.04
C ARG A 102 -7.52 6.00 4.57
N CYS A 103 -6.24 6.11 4.89
CA CYS A 103 -5.45 4.99 5.39
C CYS A 103 -4.39 5.47 6.38
N SER A 104 -3.92 4.53 7.19
CA SER A 104 -2.71 4.69 7.97
C SER A 104 -1.49 4.40 7.09
N VAL A 105 -0.52 5.30 7.16
CA VAL A 105 0.79 5.16 6.53
C VAL A 105 1.80 4.91 7.64
N TYR A 106 2.44 3.77 7.58
CA TYR A 106 3.38 3.29 8.58
C TYR A 106 4.82 3.47 8.10
N THR A 107 5.77 3.47 9.03
CA THR A 107 7.19 3.35 8.71
C THR A 107 7.98 2.68 9.82
N SER A 108 9.13 2.11 9.46
CA SER A 108 10.15 1.59 10.38
C SER A 108 11.53 1.75 9.78
N PRO A 109 12.59 1.99 10.58
CA PRO A 109 13.96 2.02 10.09
C PRO A 109 14.44 0.70 9.46
N LEU A 110 13.80 -0.42 9.80
CA LEU A 110 14.18 -1.76 9.34
C LEU A 110 13.60 -2.12 7.96
N LEU A 111 12.76 -1.26 7.38
CA LEU A 111 12.07 -1.57 6.13
C LEU A 111 12.81 -1.02 4.91
N LEU A 112 13.08 -1.90 3.96
CA LEU A 112 13.78 -1.58 2.72
C LEU A 112 12.86 -1.29 1.53
N ARG A 113 11.60 -1.75 1.55
CA ARG A 113 10.67 -1.62 0.42
C ARG A 113 9.27 -1.22 0.90
N PRO A 114 8.55 -0.39 0.11
CA PRO A 114 7.17 -0.05 0.43
C PRO A 114 6.25 -1.27 0.30
N LEU A 115 5.30 -1.42 1.23
CA LEU A 115 4.30 -2.49 1.27
C LEU A 115 2.88 -1.92 1.25
N LEU A 116 1.97 -2.62 0.57
CA LEU A 116 0.54 -2.37 0.58
C LEU A 116 -0.15 -3.55 1.25
N GLY A 117 -0.75 -3.30 2.42
CA GLY A 117 -1.36 -4.32 3.26
C GLY A 117 -2.89 -4.41 3.15
N ARG A 118 -3.44 -5.35 3.92
CA ARG A 118 -4.88 -5.67 3.94
C ARG A 118 -5.78 -4.49 4.30
N GLY A 119 -5.30 -3.50 5.05
CA GLY A 119 -6.07 -2.29 5.38
C GLY A 119 -6.55 -1.50 4.15
N LEU A 120 -5.81 -1.59 3.03
CA LEU A 120 -6.23 -1.08 1.72
C LEU A 120 -6.73 -2.18 0.79
N LEU A 121 -6.06 -3.34 0.75
CA LEU A 121 -6.43 -4.42 -0.18
C LEU A 121 -7.86 -4.93 0.03
N ASN A 122 -8.37 -4.96 1.27
CA ASN A 122 -9.74 -5.39 1.56
C ASN A 122 -10.82 -4.45 0.99
N ARG A 123 -10.44 -3.28 0.46
CA ARG A 123 -11.34 -2.30 -0.17
C ARG A 123 -11.31 -2.36 -1.70
N LEU A 124 -10.52 -3.27 -2.25
CA LEU A 124 -10.25 -3.44 -3.67
C LEU A 124 -10.53 -4.88 -4.08
N LYS A 125 -10.92 -5.07 -5.34
CA LYS A 125 -10.92 -6.41 -5.94
C LYS A 125 -9.60 -6.61 -6.68
N VAL A 126 -8.65 -7.27 -6.02
CA VAL A 126 -7.30 -7.52 -6.54
C VAL A 126 -7.15 -8.99 -6.93
N THR A 127 -6.63 -9.26 -8.12
CA THR A 127 -6.26 -10.61 -8.57
C THR A 127 -4.77 -10.65 -8.86
N LEU A 128 -4.09 -11.66 -8.31
CA LEU A 128 -2.68 -11.96 -8.54
C LEU A 128 -2.58 -13.15 -9.50
N ASP A 129 -2.06 -12.94 -10.71
CA ASP A 129 -1.82 -13.99 -11.70
C ASP A 129 -0.30 -14.25 -11.80
N GLY A 130 0.18 -15.18 -10.97
CA GLY A 130 1.59 -15.54 -10.91
C GLY A 130 2.16 -16.07 -12.22
N PRO A 131 1.50 -17.04 -12.91
CA PRO A 131 1.95 -17.53 -14.21
C PRO A 131 2.08 -16.45 -15.29
N LYS A 132 1.19 -15.44 -15.31
CA LYS A 132 1.32 -14.30 -16.22
C LYS A 132 2.27 -13.21 -15.71
N GLY A 133 2.56 -13.19 -14.41
CA GLY A 133 3.32 -12.11 -13.76
C GLY A 133 2.54 -10.80 -13.78
N GLU A 134 1.24 -10.86 -13.53
CA GLU A 134 0.33 -9.71 -13.62
C GLU A 134 -0.55 -9.59 -12.38
N LEU A 135 -0.86 -8.34 -12.03
CA LEU A 135 -1.84 -7.98 -11.02
C LEU A 135 -2.96 -7.20 -11.70
N THR A 136 -4.21 -7.50 -11.37
CA THR A 136 -5.36 -6.70 -11.81
C THR A 136 -6.13 -6.12 -10.63
N VAL A 137 -6.59 -4.88 -10.76
CA VAL A 137 -7.47 -4.19 -9.81
C VAL A 137 -8.77 -3.86 -10.53
N ARG A 138 -9.91 -4.27 -9.97
CA ARG A 138 -11.25 -3.95 -10.51
C ARG A 138 -11.98 -2.96 -9.61
N GLU A 139 -12.62 -1.98 -10.23
CA GLU A 139 -13.56 -1.05 -9.57
C GLU A 139 -14.87 -1.72 -9.14
#